data_AF-A0A8H5BWV1-F1
#
_entry.id   AF-A0A8H5BWV1-F1
#
_cell.length_a   1.000
_cell.length_b   1.000
_cell.length_c   1.000
_cell.angle_alpha   90.00
_cell.angle_beta   90.00
_cell.angle_gamma   90.00
#
_symmetry.space_group_name_H-M   'P 1'
#
loop_
_entity.id
_entity.type
_entity.pdbx_description
1 polymer ?
#
loop_
_entity_poly.entity_id
_entity_poly.type
_entity_poly.pdbx_seq_one_letter_code
_entity_poly.pdbx_strand_id
1 'polypeptide(L)' 'MGHGAVKVDPAIERFNTMREEAYLHFRWTKRTVRTGLLGFVIVPGALYYLSTQYYQHWDFLGKRKGEAIAGPSQPQTQS' A
#
# COMPACT_ATOMS: atom_id res chain seq x y z
N MET A 1 49.32 0.87 5.21
CA MET A 1 48.06 0.81 4.43
C MET A 1 47.23 -0.29 5.08
N GLY A 2 46.22 0.07 5.86
CA GLY A 2 45.53 -0.84 6.79
C GLY A 2 44.88 -2.03 6.07
N HIS A 3 44.90 -3.19 6.72
CA HIS A 3 44.15 -4.37 6.29
C HIS A 3 42.68 -3.96 6.10
N GLY A 4 42.16 -4.09 4.88
CA GLY A 4 40.77 -3.75 4.56
C GLY A 4 39.81 -4.44 5.52
N ALA A 5 38.93 -3.67 6.14
CA ALA A 5 38.11 -4.10 7.28
C ALA A 5 37.15 -5.25 6.97
N VAL A 6 36.94 -5.58 5.70
CA VAL A 6 36.05 -6.65 5.23
C VAL A 6 36.65 -7.32 3.99
N LYS A 7 36.53 -8.66 3.92
CA LYS A 7 36.78 -9.42 2.70
C LYS A 7 35.64 -9.15 1.72
N VAL A 8 35.94 -8.44 0.65
CA VAL A 8 34.96 -8.13 -0.40
C VAL A 8 34.66 -9.41 -1.20
N ASP A 9 33.43 -9.90 -1.08
CA ASP A 9 32.93 -11.00 -1.90
C ASP A 9 32.38 -10.45 -3.21
N PRO A 10 32.94 -10.82 -4.37
CA PRO A 10 32.45 -10.34 -5.66
C PRO A 10 30.98 -10.71 -5.93
N ALA A 11 30.45 -11.76 -5.32
CA ALA A 11 29.03 -12.12 -5.48
C ALA A 11 28.10 -11.10 -4.78
N ILE A 12 28.49 -10.62 -3.60
CA ILE A 12 27.72 -9.64 -2.83
C ILE A 12 27.74 -8.29 -3.54
N GLU A 13 28.89 -7.85 -4.04
CA GLU A 13 29.01 -6.60 -4.79
C GLU A 13 28.16 -6.60 -6.07
N ARG A 14 28.14 -7.73 -6.81
CA ARG A 14 27.30 -7.88 -8.00
C ARG A 14 25.81 -7.86 -7.67
N PHE A 15 25.40 -8.49 -6.58
CA PHE A 15 24.02 -8.43 -6.13
C PHE A 15 23.62 -7.01 -5.71
N ASN A 16 24.50 -6.30 -5.02
CA ASN A 16 24.29 -4.91 -4.65
C ASN A 16 24.10 -4.03 -5.90
N THR A 17 25.05 -4.13 -6.84
CA THR A 17 25.01 -3.41 -8.12
C THR A 17 23.73 -3.73 -8.91
N MET A 18 23.32 -5.01 -8.98
CA MET A 18 22.09 -5.42 -9.66
C MET A 18 20.84 -4.74 -9.07
N ARG A 19 20.77 -4.58 -7.75
CA ARG A 19 19.63 -3.91 -7.09
C ARG A 19 19.65 -2.41 -7.28
N GLU A 20 20.83 -1.79 -7.18
CA GLU A 20 21.01 -0.35 -7.38
C GLU A 20 20.70 0.06 -8.83
N GLU A 21 21.13 -0.73 -9.81
CA GLU A 21 20.95 -0.47 -11.25
C GLU A 21 19.67 -1.09 -11.85
N ALA A 22 18.79 -1.65 -11.01
CA ALA A 22 17.58 -2.34 -11.47
C ALA A 22 16.67 -1.44 -12.33
N TYR A 23 16.64 -0.13 -12.04
CA TYR A 23 15.80 0.83 -12.76
C TYR A 23 16.30 1.09 -14.19
N LEU A 24 17.61 0.97 -14.46
CA LEU A 24 18.19 1.17 -15.79
C LEU A 24 17.73 0.09 -16.78
N HIS A 25 17.53 -1.12 -16.27
CA HIS A 25 17.15 -2.30 -17.05
C HIS A 25 15.64 -2.56 -17.04
N PHE A 26 14.85 -1.68 -16.42
CA PHE A 26 13.42 -1.86 -16.26
C PHE A 26 12.69 -1.75 -17.62
N ARG A 27 11.70 -2.62 -17.83
CA ARG A 27 10.88 -2.65 -19.03
C ARG A 27 9.40 -2.84 -18.69
N TRP A 28 8.54 -2.07 -19.34
CA TRP A 28 7.09 -2.22 -19.24
C TRP A 28 6.62 -3.47 -20.01
N THR A 29 6.62 -4.61 -19.33
CA THR A 29 5.96 -5.83 -19.83
C THR A 29 4.52 -5.92 -19.33
N LYS A 30 3.67 -6.71 -20.01
CA LYS A 30 2.27 -6.95 -19.59
C LYS A 30 2.16 -7.39 -18.13
N ARG A 31 3.11 -8.19 -17.64
CA ARG A 31 3.15 -8.66 -16.25
C ARG A 31 3.42 -7.51 -15.27
N THR A 32 4.49 -6.75 -15.49
CA THR A 32 4.86 -5.60 -14.64
C THR A 32 3.77 -4.53 -14.62
N VAL A 33 3.15 -4.23 -15.76
CA VAL A 33 2.03 -3.28 -15.84
C VAL A 33 0.84 -3.78 -15.01
N ARG A 34 0.47 -5.06 -15.15
CA ARG A 34 -0.62 -5.64 -14.36
C ARG A 34 -0.34 -5.61 -12.86
N THR A 35 0.87 -5.96 -12.43
CA THR A 35 1.27 -5.91 -11.02
C THR A 35 1.26 -4.47 -10.50
N GLY A 36 1.80 -3.51 -11.25
CA GLY A 36 1.78 -2.10 -10.89
C GLY A 36 0.35 -1.55 -10.78
N LEU A 37 -0.51 -1.83 -11.76
CA LEU A 37 -1.90 -1.38 -11.76
C LEU A 37 -2.69 -1.97 -10.57
N LEU A 38 -2.51 -3.26 -10.30
CA LEU A 38 -3.16 -3.91 -9.16
C LEU A 38 -2.72 -3.28 -7.84
N GLY A 39 -1.40 -3.14 -7.62
CA GLY A 39 -0.85 -2.65 -6.36
C GLY A 39 -1.07 -1.17 -6.12
N PHE A 40 -0.88 -0.32 -7.14
CA PHE A 40 -0.89 1.14 -6.98
C PHE A 40 -2.22 1.81 -7.31
N VAL A 41 -3.13 1.14 -8.03
CA VAL A 41 -4.41 1.74 -8.41
C VAL A 41 -5.57 0.96 -7.83
N ILE A 42 -5.63 -0.35 -8.10
CA ILE A 42 -6.81 -1.14 -7.73
C ILE A 42 -6.90 -1.31 -6.22
N VAL A 43 -5.82 -1.71 -5.54
CA VAL A 43 -5.81 -1.88 -4.09
C VAL A 43 -6.13 -0.57 -3.34
N PRO A 44 -5.41 0.54 -3.54
CA PRO A 44 -5.74 1.79 -2.83
C PRO A 44 -7.08 2.37 -3.27
N GLY A 45 -7.47 2.25 -4.54
CA GLY A 45 -8.78 2.70 -5.02
C GLY A 45 -9.94 1.93 -4.40
N ALA A 46 -9.83 0.61 -4.29
CA ALA A 46 -10.82 -0.23 -3.61
C ALA A 46 -10.88 0.09 -2.12
N LEU A 47 -9.73 0.25 -1.45
CA LEU A 47 -9.69 0.65 -0.04
C LEU A 47 -10.33 2.01 0.20
N TYR A 48 -10.04 3.00 -0.65
CA TYR A 48 -10.66 4.32 -0.57
C TYR A 48 -12.17 4.24 -0.79
N TYR A 49 -12.61 3.53 -1.83
CA TYR A 49 -14.04 3.35 -2.11
C TYR A 49 -14.76 2.71 -0.92
N LEU A 50 -14.26 1.59 -0.40
CA LEU A 50 -14.83 0.93 0.78
C LEU A 50 -14.82 1.86 1.99
N SER A 51 -13.71 2.57 2.22
CA SER A 51 -13.62 3.55 3.30
C SER A 51 -14.73 4.58 3.18
N THR A 52 -14.92 5.22 2.02
CA THR A 52 -15.97 6.23 1.83
C THR A 52 -17.39 5.69 2.01
N GLN A 53 -17.65 4.45 1.59
CA GLN A 53 -18.99 3.85 1.71
C GLN A 53 -19.33 3.48 3.15
N TYR A 54 -18.35 3.01 3.92
CA TYR A 54 -18.55 2.54 5.29
C TYR A 54 -18.11 3.57 6.35
N TYR A 55 -17.61 4.74 5.94
CA TYR A 55 -17.19 5.80 6.84
C TYR A 55 -18.38 6.25 7.70
N GLN A 56 -18.25 6.07 9.02
CA GLN A 56 -19.28 6.40 10.02
C GLN A 56 -20.66 5.73 9.85
N HIS A 57 -20.75 4.72 8.98
CA HIS A 57 -22.01 4.02 8.76
C HIS A 57 -22.42 3.13 9.96
N TRP A 58 -21.50 2.86 10.89
CA TRP A 58 -21.71 1.91 11.99
C TRP A 58 -21.34 2.59 13.31
N ASP A 59 -22.33 2.70 14.22
CA ASP A 59 -22.13 3.22 15.56
C ASP A 59 -22.56 2.18 16.60
N PHE A 60 -21.56 1.65 17.31
CA PHE A 60 -21.73 0.61 18.32
C PHE A 60 -21.67 1.16 19.75
N LEU A 61 -21.43 2.46 19.93
CA LEU A 61 -21.24 3.03 21.26
C LEU A 61 -22.57 3.01 22.04
N GLY A 62 -22.61 2.24 23.12
CA GLY A 62 -23.75 2.19 24.06
C GLY A 62 -25.01 1.46 23.57
N LYS A 63 -24.98 0.80 22.40
CA LYS A 63 -26.14 0.12 21.81
C LYS A 63 -26.55 -1.15 22.58
N ARG A 64 -27.85 -1.33 22.83
CA ARG A 64 -28.42 -2.52 23.49
C ARG A 64 -28.92 -3.58 22.50
N LYS A 65 -29.18 -4.80 22.98
CA LYS A 65 -29.69 -5.92 22.16
C LYS A 65 -31.02 -5.54 21.50
N GLY A 66 -31.05 -5.51 20.16
CA GLY A 66 -32.23 -5.19 19.36
C GLY A 66 -32.28 -3.74 18.84
N GLU A 67 -31.35 -2.87 19.23
CA GLU A 67 -31.26 -1.50 18.72
C GLU A 67 -30.51 -1.45 17.37
N ALA A 68 -30.91 -0.52 16.50
CA ALA A 68 -30.27 -0.34 15.21
C ALA A 68 -28.84 0.21 15.35
N ILE A 69 -27.90 -0.46 14.67
CA ILE A 69 -26.44 -0.21 14.67
C ILE A 69 -26.02 0.77 13.56
N ALA A 70 -26.93 1.05 12.62
CA ALA A 70 -26.69 2.03 11.58
C ALA A 70 -26.40 3.40 12.22
N GLY A 71 -25.23 3.95 11.93
CA GLY A 71 -24.86 5.31 12.27
C GLY A 71 -25.74 6.31 11.51
N PRO A 72 -25.86 7.56 11.97
CA PRO A 72 -26.61 8.58 11.25
C PRO A 72 -25.97 8.79 9.87
N SER A 73 -26.77 8.67 8.81
CA SER A 73 -26.36 9.03 7.44
C SER A 73 -26.13 10.54 7.37
N GLN A 74 -24.90 11.01 7.64
CA GLN A 74 -24.57 12.44 7.57
C GLN A 74 -24.64 12.92 6.10
N PRO A 75 -25.35 14.02 5.86
CA PRO A 75 -24.70 15.16 5.24
C PRO A 75 -24.89 16.40 6.13
N GLN A 76 -23.85 16.81 6.85
CA GLN A 76 -23.83 18.10 7.56
C GLN A 76 -22.57 18.84 7.09
N THR A 77 -22.66 19.45 5.91
CA THR A 77 -21.83 20.60 5.55
C THR A 77 -22.19 21.72 6.51
N GLN A 78 -21.39 21.95 7.56
CA GLN A 78 -21.47 23.17 8.35
C GLN A 78 -20.59 24.23 7.68
N SER A 79 -21.20 25.40 7.47
CA SER A 79 -20.75 26.63 6.83
C SER A 79 -19.39 27.16 7.27
#